data_AF-A0A645BG35-F1
#
_entry.id   AF-A0A645BG35-F1
#
_cell.length_a   1.000
_cell.length_b   1.000
_cell.length_c   1.000
_cell.angle_alpha   90.00
_cell.angle_beta   90.00
_cell.angle_gamma   90.00
#
_symmetry.space_group_name_H-M   'P 1'
#
loop_
_entity.id
_entity.type
_entity.pdbx_description
1 polymer ?
#
loop_
_entity_poly.entity_id
_entity_poly.type
_entity_poly.pdbx_seq_one_letter_code
_entity_poly.pdbx_strand_id
1 'polypeptide(L)'
;MMHMGSMSDEQIIEEVNPKLTPWQLKFPTTIQDKIKDFIIKPHLYKATSSELENMIEIGKEIEALGSMDLDIPLKVLGRDGSLEINNLISAGITESEAITFENLLQELNKSKASYSSKGEFTLVNGAGHNIHQYCPETIVEKVLEVIDQANIK
;
A
#
# COMPACT_ATOMS: atom_id res chain seq x y z
N MET A 1 5.33 1.17 17.34
CA MET A 1 4.92 -0.24 17.11
C MET A 1 5.75 -1.24 17.91
N MET A 2 7.07 -1.01 18.06
CA MET A 2 7.96 -1.84 18.88
C MET A 2 7.41 -2.21 20.27
N HIS A 3 6.79 -1.26 20.99
CA HIS A 3 6.22 -1.50 22.31
C HIS A 3 5.11 -2.57 22.30
N MET A 4 4.19 -2.52 21.33
CA MET A 4 3.12 -3.52 21.18
C MET A 4 3.66 -4.91 20.83
N GLY A 5 4.82 -5.01 20.19
CA GLY A 5 5.47 -6.29 19.92
C GLY A 5 5.92 -7.06 21.17
N SER A 6 5.90 -6.42 22.34
CA SER A 6 6.25 -7.00 23.64
C SER A 6 5.07 -7.14 24.61
N MET A 7 3.88 -6.70 24.20
CA MET A 7 2.65 -6.76 25.01
C MET A 7 2.00 -8.15 24.99
N SER A 8 1.08 -8.41 25.91
CA SER A 8 0.13 -9.53 25.80
C SER A 8 -1.04 -9.19 24.86
N ASP A 9 -1.76 -10.22 24.41
CA ASP A 9 -2.97 -10.05 23.59
C ASP A 9 -4.00 -9.13 24.27
N GLU A 10 -4.17 -9.22 25.60
CA GLU A 10 -5.10 -8.37 26.37
C GLU A 10 -4.70 -6.90 26.35
N GLN A 11 -3.41 -6.61 26.53
CA GLN A 11 -2.89 -5.23 26.48
C GLN A 11 -3.07 -4.62 25.08
N ILE A 12 -2.87 -5.43 24.04
CA ILE A 12 -3.09 -4.99 22.66
C ILE A 12 -4.58 -4.69 22.44
N ILE A 13 -5.50 -5.53 22.94
CA ILE A 13 -6.95 -5.25 22.84
C ILE A 13 -7.30 -3.88 23.43
N GLU A 14 -6.74 -3.53 24.60
CA GLU A 14 -6.98 -2.24 25.24
C GLU A 14 -6.44 -1.07 24.41
N GLU A 15 -5.25 -1.22 23.83
CA GLU A 15 -4.57 -0.18 23.06
C GLU A 15 -5.21 0.05 21.68
N VAL A 16 -5.43 -1.01 20.89
CA VAL A 16 -5.91 -0.87 19.50
C VAL A 16 -7.41 -0.98 19.34
N ASN A 17 -8.15 -1.52 20.33
CA ASN A 17 -9.61 -1.69 20.28
C ASN A 17 -10.08 -2.21 18.90
N PRO A 18 -9.74 -3.47 18.55
CA PRO A 18 -9.84 -3.97 17.18
C PRO A 18 -11.29 -4.00 16.69
N LYS A 19 -11.60 -3.08 15.76
CA LYS A 19 -12.92 -2.95 15.12
C LYS A 19 -12.87 -3.51 13.72
N LEU A 20 -13.90 -4.28 13.37
CA LEU A 20 -14.14 -4.68 11.99
C LEU A 20 -14.76 -3.52 11.22
N THR A 21 -14.30 -3.34 9.99
CA THR A 21 -14.92 -2.42 9.05
C THR A 21 -16.32 -2.90 8.64
N PRO A 22 -17.21 -2.02 8.14
CA PRO A 22 -18.58 -2.40 7.78
C PRO A 22 -18.68 -3.55 6.78
N TRP A 23 -17.73 -3.70 5.87
CA TRP A 23 -17.73 -4.79 4.89
C TRP A 23 -17.22 -6.11 5.50
N GLN A 24 -16.27 -6.06 6.43
CA GLN A 24 -15.80 -7.25 7.17
C GLN A 24 -16.89 -7.87 8.05
N LEU A 25 -17.84 -7.05 8.54
CA LEU A 25 -19.01 -7.54 9.27
C LEU A 25 -19.95 -8.40 8.41
N LYS A 26 -19.81 -8.36 7.08
CA LYS A 26 -20.58 -9.21 6.16
C LYS A 26 -20.04 -10.64 6.06
N PHE A 27 -18.84 -10.90 6.60
CA PHE A 27 -18.26 -12.24 6.59
C PHE A 27 -18.89 -13.17 7.63
N PRO A 28 -18.78 -14.50 7.46
CA PRO A 28 -19.13 -15.45 8.51
C PRO A 28 -18.39 -15.14 9.81
N THR A 29 -19.03 -15.37 10.96
CA THR A 29 -18.45 -15.08 12.28
C THR A 29 -17.08 -15.71 12.48
N THR A 30 -16.88 -16.92 11.96
CA THR A 30 -15.57 -17.61 12.03
C THR A 30 -14.43 -16.86 11.32
N ILE A 31 -14.73 -16.08 10.28
CA ILE A 31 -13.76 -15.23 9.59
C ILE A 31 -13.58 -13.92 10.34
N GLN A 32 -14.66 -13.34 10.86
CA GLN A 32 -14.61 -12.15 11.71
C GLN A 32 -13.70 -12.36 12.93
N ASP A 33 -13.83 -13.52 13.59
CA ASP A 33 -13.03 -13.88 14.75
C ASP A 33 -11.56 -14.07 14.38
N LYS A 34 -11.25 -14.69 13.23
CA LYS A 34 -9.87 -14.81 12.73
C LYS A 34 -9.23 -13.46 12.45
N ILE A 35 -9.97 -12.51 11.90
CA ILE A 35 -9.45 -11.15 11.65
C ILE A 35 -9.12 -10.47 12.97
N LYS A 36 -10.02 -10.54 13.96
CA LYS A 36 -9.77 -9.96 15.30
C LYS A 36 -8.60 -10.63 16.00
N ASP A 37 -8.54 -11.96 15.97
CA ASP A 37 -7.45 -12.73 16.56
C ASP A 37 -6.10 -12.37 15.92
N PHE A 38 -6.06 -12.16 14.61
CA PHE A 38 -4.84 -11.74 13.92
C PHE A 38 -4.36 -10.35 14.35
N ILE A 39 -5.27 -9.37 14.45
CA ILE A 39 -4.92 -7.98 14.81
C ILE A 39 -4.30 -7.91 16.20
N ILE A 40 -4.75 -8.76 17.14
CA ILE A 40 -4.28 -8.69 18.53
C ILE A 40 -2.94 -9.40 18.77
N LYS A 41 -2.33 -10.03 17.74
CA LYS A 41 -1.09 -10.78 17.95
C LYS A 41 0.12 -9.85 18.08
N PRO A 42 0.93 -9.95 19.16
CA PRO A 42 2.16 -9.17 19.31
C PRO A 42 3.14 -9.37 18.14
N HIS A 43 3.14 -10.57 17.54
CA HIS A 43 3.97 -10.92 16.39
C HIS A 43 3.72 -10.03 15.18
N LEU A 44 2.47 -9.57 14.97
CA LEU A 44 2.13 -8.62 13.91
C LEU A 44 2.94 -7.32 14.10
N TYR A 45 2.86 -6.73 15.29
CA TYR A 45 3.53 -5.47 15.59
C TYR A 45 5.05 -5.59 15.64
N LYS A 46 5.57 -6.73 16.08
CA LYS A 46 7.00 -7.02 16.03
C LYS A 46 7.50 -7.08 14.59
N ALA A 47 6.78 -7.77 13.70
CA ALA A 47 7.10 -7.82 12.28
C ALA A 47 7.04 -6.42 11.65
N THR A 48 5.95 -5.68 11.87
CA THR A 48 5.81 -4.32 11.33
C THR A 48 6.88 -3.36 11.87
N SER A 49 7.27 -3.45 13.14
CA SER A 49 8.36 -2.63 13.68
C SER A 49 9.67 -2.95 12.98
N SER A 50 9.99 -4.24 12.83
CA SER A 50 11.19 -4.68 12.11
C SER A 50 11.19 -4.21 10.66
N GLU A 51 10.05 -4.24 9.96
CA GLU A 51 9.93 -3.74 8.59
C GLU A 51 10.19 -2.24 8.51
N LEU A 52 9.58 -1.46 9.41
CA LEU A 52 9.75 0.00 9.44
C LEU A 52 11.18 0.42 9.79
N GLU A 53 11.83 -0.27 10.74
CA GLU A 53 13.20 0.00 11.16
C GLU A 53 14.20 -0.24 10.03
N ASN A 54 13.98 -1.29 9.24
CA ASN A 54 14.87 -1.62 8.13
C ASN A 54 14.54 -0.85 6.84
N MET A 55 13.35 -0.24 6.74
CA MET A 55 12.89 0.41 5.50
C MET A 55 13.85 1.51 5.00
N ILE A 56 14.42 2.31 5.90
CA ILE A 56 15.32 3.41 5.53
C ILE A 56 16.63 2.86 4.98
N GLU A 57 17.24 1.88 5.65
CA GLU A 57 18.50 1.30 5.21
C GLU A 57 18.33 0.49 3.92
N ILE A 58 17.24 -0.28 3.79
CA ILE A 58 16.89 -0.97 2.54
C ILE A 58 16.69 0.05 1.40
N GLY A 59 16.04 1.19 1.68
CA GLY A 59 15.90 2.27 0.70
C GLY A 59 17.25 2.77 0.20
N LYS A 60 18.20 3.03 1.11
CA LYS A 60 19.58 3.43 0.76
C LYS A 60 20.33 2.35 -0.03
N GLU A 61 20.13 1.07 0.33
CA GLU A 61 20.73 -0.04 -0.42
C GLU A 61 20.21 -0.06 -1.86
N ILE A 62 18.90 0.13 -2.06
CA ILE A 62 18.30 0.22 -3.40
C ILE A 62 18.83 1.43 -4.17
N GLU A 63 18.93 2.60 -3.54
CA GLU A 63 19.52 3.80 -4.16
C GLU A 63 21.00 3.59 -4.54
N ALA A 64 21.76 2.87 -3.71
CA ALA A 64 23.16 2.55 -3.95
C ALA A 64 23.36 1.57 -5.11
N LEU A 65 22.33 0.82 -5.52
CA LEU A 65 22.36 0.04 -6.77
C LEU A 65 22.41 0.95 -8.02
N GLY A 66 22.23 2.27 -7.86
CA GLY A 66 22.35 3.28 -8.91
C GLY A 66 21.05 3.50 -9.67
N SER A 67 21.12 4.28 -10.76
CA SER A 67 19.99 4.36 -11.70
C SER A 67 19.71 2.96 -12.22
N MET A 68 18.51 2.47 -11.89
CA MET A 68 17.95 1.31 -12.56
C MET A 68 17.65 1.74 -13.99
N ASP A 69 18.66 1.75 -14.87
CA ASP A 69 18.50 1.94 -16.31
C ASP A 69 17.95 0.64 -16.92
N LEU A 70 16.85 0.14 -16.35
CA LEU A 70 16.19 -1.06 -16.83
C LEU A 70 15.60 -0.77 -18.20
N ASP A 71 15.76 -1.70 -19.12
CA ASP A 71 15.14 -1.62 -20.45
C ASP A 71 13.95 -2.58 -20.58
N ILE A 72 13.14 -2.67 -19.52
CA ILE A 72 11.98 -3.56 -19.44
C ILE A 72 10.67 -2.76 -19.49
N PRO A 73 9.61 -3.28 -20.13
CA PRO A 73 8.27 -2.68 -20.02
C PRO A 73 7.87 -2.50 -18.55
N LEU A 74 7.57 -1.27 -18.15
CA LEU A 74 7.21 -0.94 -16.78
C LEU A 74 5.98 -0.04 -16.78
N LYS A 75 4.89 -0.51 -16.17
CA LYS A 75 3.67 0.27 -15.98
C LYS A 75 3.48 0.56 -14.50
N VAL A 76 3.46 1.84 -14.14
CA VAL A 76 3.21 2.29 -12.78
C VAL A 76 1.83 2.92 -12.71
N LEU A 77 1.00 2.41 -11.81
CA LEU A 77 -0.36 2.90 -11.61
C LEU A 77 -0.43 3.75 -10.35
N GLY A 78 -0.80 5.03 -10.52
CA GLY A 78 -1.13 5.94 -9.43
C GLY A 78 -2.61 5.89 -9.12
N ARG A 79 -2.96 6.01 -7.84
CA ARG A 79 -4.36 6.09 -7.37
C ARG A 79 -4.92 7.50 -7.50
N ASP A 80 -6.23 7.64 -7.43
CA ASP A 80 -6.90 8.94 -7.32
C ASP A 80 -6.61 9.60 -5.96
N GLY A 81 -5.77 10.63 -5.98
CA GLY A 81 -5.36 11.32 -4.75
C GLY A 81 -6.50 12.08 -4.07
N SER A 82 -7.50 12.57 -4.81
CA SER A 82 -8.63 13.29 -4.21
C SER A 82 -9.52 12.33 -3.42
N LEU A 83 -9.75 11.14 -3.97
CA LEU A 83 -10.46 10.08 -3.28
C LEU A 83 -9.69 9.64 -2.02
N GLU A 84 -8.38 9.47 -2.12
CA GLU A 84 -7.58 9.00 -0.99
C GLU A 84 -7.47 10.04 0.14
N ILE A 85 -7.33 11.33 -0.18
CA ILE A 85 -7.37 12.40 0.83
C ILE A 85 -8.67 12.33 1.64
N ASN A 86 -9.81 12.15 0.96
CA ASN A 86 -11.10 11.99 1.64
C ASN A 86 -11.16 10.72 2.51
N ASN A 87 -10.56 9.62 2.06
CA ASN A 87 -10.46 8.39 2.84
C ASN A 87 -9.62 8.59 4.11
N LEU A 88 -8.47 9.28 4.00
CA LEU A 88 -7.58 9.58 5.12
C LEU A 88 -8.26 10.51 6.15
N ILE A 89 -8.95 11.55 5.68
CA ILE A 89 -9.73 12.44 6.55
C ILE A 89 -10.83 11.66 7.28
N SER A 90 -11.53 10.78 6.57
CA SER A 90 -12.55 9.90 7.16
C SER A 90 -11.97 8.91 8.18
N ALA A 91 -10.69 8.56 8.04
CA ALA A 91 -9.94 7.75 8.99
C ALA A 91 -9.37 8.54 10.19
N GLY A 92 -9.61 9.85 10.24
CA GLY A 92 -9.23 10.72 11.36
C GLY A 92 -7.90 11.46 11.17
N ILE A 93 -7.30 11.41 9.99
CA ILE A 93 -6.10 12.20 9.66
C ILE A 93 -6.51 13.65 9.36
N THR A 94 -5.70 14.63 9.77
CA THR A 94 -6.00 16.03 9.46
C THR A 94 -5.89 16.29 7.95
N GLU A 95 -6.68 17.22 7.42
CA GLU A 95 -6.66 17.54 5.99
C GLU A 95 -5.24 17.92 5.51
N SER A 96 -4.51 18.74 6.27
CA SER A 96 -3.15 19.14 5.94
C SER A 96 -2.17 17.96 5.87
N GLU A 97 -2.29 17.01 6.80
CA GLU A 97 -1.46 15.80 6.81
C GLU A 97 -1.84 14.87 5.66
N ALA A 98 -3.14 14.69 5.41
CA ALA A 98 -3.66 13.88 4.31
C ALA A 98 -3.18 14.39 2.95
N ILE A 99 -3.26 15.71 2.71
CA ILE A 99 -2.76 16.34 1.49
C ILE A 99 -1.24 16.16 1.36
N THR A 100 -0.49 16.41 2.43
CA THR A 100 0.97 16.29 2.41
C THR A 100 1.40 14.85 2.11
N PHE A 101 0.76 13.89 2.77
CA PHE A 101 1.03 12.46 2.60
C PHE A 101 0.71 12.00 1.18
N GLU A 102 -0.46 12.37 0.65
CA GLU A 102 -0.86 11.96 -0.69
C GLU A 102 0.01 12.60 -1.78
N ASN A 103 0.36 13.88 -1.65
CA ASN A 103 1.25 14.55 -2.59
C ASN A 103 2.62 13.86 -2.66
N LEU A 104 3.21 13.54 -1.50
CA LEU A 104 4.48 12.81 -1.45
C LEU A 104 4.34 11.45 -2.11
N LEU A 105 3.26 10.71 -1.84
CA LEU A 105 3.08 9.39 -2.42
C LEU A 105 2.88 9.43 -3.94
N GLN A 106 2.16 10.42 -4.45
CA GLN A 106 1.99 10.64 -5.90
C GLN A 106 3.32 10.96 -6.56
N GLU A 107 4.14 11.82 -5.95
CA GLU A 107 5.49 12.13 -6.43
C GLU A 107 6.36 10.86 -6.49
N LEU A 108 6.40 10.09 -5.40
CA LEU A 108 7.17 8.85 -5.32
C LEU A 108 6.66 7.76 -6.29
N ASN A 109 5.34 7.67 -6.53
CA ASN A 109 4.83 6.72 -7.51
C ASN A 109 5.13 7.16 -8.93
N LYS A 110 5.05 8.45 -9.23
CA LYS A 110 5.42 8.97 -10.54
C LYS A 110 6.91 8.78 -10.83
N SER A 111 7.78 8.96 -9.82
CA SER A 111 9.23 8.78 -10.00
C SER A 111 9.62 7.33 -10.29
N LYS A 112 8.85 6.33 -9.80
CA LYS A 112 9.10 4.91 -10.13
C LYS A 112 9.05 4.62 -11.63
N ALA A 113 8.30 5.39 -12.41
CA ALA A 113 8.29 5.22 -13.86
C ALA A 113 9.66 5.54 -14.49
N SER A 114 10.52 6.31 -13.85
CA SER A 114 11.88 6.55 -14.34
C SER A 114 12.87 5.43 -14.02
N TYR A 115 12.44 4.35 -13.36
CA TYR A 115 13.26 3.13 -13.15
C TYR A 115 13.36 2.26 -14.41
N SER A 116 12.74 2.67 -15.51
CA SER A 116 12.93 2.04 -16.81
C SER A 116 12.88 3.09 -17.92
N SER A 117 13.66 2.88 -18.96
CA SER A 117 13.58 3.66 -20.22
C SER A 117 12.22 3.54 -20.90
N LYS A 118 11.48 2.45 -20.63
CA LYS A 118 10.14 2.11 -21.14
C LYS A 118 9.06 2.29 -20.06
N GLY A 119 9.36 3.02 -19.00
CA GLY A 119 8.44 3.23 -17.89
C GLY A 119 7.35 4.24 -18.22
N GLU A 120 6.12 3.89 -17.86
CA GLU A 120 4.95 4.75 -18.03
C GLU A 120 4.17 4.85 -16.73
N PHE A 121 3.76 6.07 -16.38
CA PHE A 121 2.88 6.34 -15.26
C PHE A 121 1.45 6.60 -15.74
N THR A 122 0.47 5.94 -15.16
CA THR A 122 -0.96 6.18 -15.41
C THR A 122 -1.67 6.47 -14.10
N LEU A 123 -2.36 7.62 -14.04
CA LEU A 123 -3.26 7.94 -12.93
C LEU A 123 -4.61 7.26 -13.16
N VAL A 124 -5.06 6.45 -12.21
CA VAL A 124 -6.33 5.72 -12.28
C VAL A 124 -7.38 6.44 -11.43
N ASN A 125 -8.23 7.21 -12.10
CA ASN A 125 -9.30 7.96 -11.45
C ASN A 125 -10.36 7.03 -10.85
N GLY A 126 -10.94 7.41 -9.71
CA GLY A 126 -11.99 6.63 -9.05
C GLY A 126 -11.50 5.41 -8.27
N ALA A 127 -10.19 5.20 -8.15
CA ALA A 127 -9.60 4.13 -7.36
C ALA A 127 -8.66 4.66 -6.28
N GLY A 128 -8.81 4.20 -5.03
CA GLY A 128 -7.87 4.44 -3.94
C GLY A 128 -6.71 3.44 -3.96
N HIS A 129 -6.21 3.05 -2.79
CA HIS A 129 -5.09 2.09 -2.68
C HIS A 129 -5.28 0.77 -3.45
N ASN A 130 -6.51 0.25 -3.52
CA ASN A 130 -6.81 -1.06 -4.10
C ASN A 130 -7.28 -0.97 -5.56
N ILE A 131 -6.45 -0.43 -6.46
CA ILE A 131 -6.81 -0.24 -7.88
C ILE A 131 -7.38 -1.52 -8.52
N HIS A 132 -6.77 -2.68 -8.23
CA HIS A 132 -7.21 -3.99 -8.74
C HIS A 132 -8.66 -4.38 -8.35
N GLN A 133 -9.23 -3.81 -7.30
CA GLN A 133 -10.60 -4.10 -6.88
C GLN A 133 -11.63 -3.21 -7.57
N TYR A 134 -11.26 -1.96 -7.87
CA TYR A 134 -12.18 -0.93 -8.35
C TYR A 134 -12.09 -0.69 -9.85
N CYS A 135 -10.89 -0.85 -10.43
CA CYS A 135 -10.61 -0.72 -11.87
C CYS A 135 -9.84 -1.94 -12.38
N PRO A 136 -10.37 -3.17 -12.22
CA PRO A 136 -9.70 -4.39 -12.67
C PRO A 136 -9.40 -4.39 -14.17
N GLU A 137 -10.25 -3.76 -14.98
CA GLU A 137 -10.06 -3.60 -16.42
C GLU A 137 -8.76 -2.85 -16.77
N THR A 138 -8.42 -1.80 -16.02
CA THR A 138 -7.17 -1.06 -16.20
C THR A 138 -5.96 -1.94 -15.87
N ILE A 139 -6.06 -2.80 -14.86
CA ILE A 139 -4.99 -3.77 -14.56
C ILE A 139 -4.78 -4.73 -15.73
N VAL A 140 -5.87 -5.31 -16.25
CA VAL A 140 -5.81 -6.26 -17.36
C VAL A 140 -5.22 -5.59 -18.61
N GLU A 141 -5.68 -4.39 -18.94
CA GLU A 141 -5.14 -3.60 -20.06
C GLU A 141 -3.63 -3.40 -19.93
N LYS A 142 -3.14 -2.92 -18.78
CA LYS A 142 -1.71 -2.65 -18.60
C LYS A 142 -0.84 -3.91 -18.56
N VAL A 143 -1.37 -5.02 -18.05
CA VAL A 143 -0.68 -6.31 -18.13
C VAL A 143 -0.56 -6.79 -19.58
N LEU A 144 -1.63 -6.67 -20.38
CA LEU A 144 -1.59 -7.04 -21.80
C LEU A 144 -0.58 -6.18 -22.57
N GLU A 145 -0.54 -4.86 -22.32
CA GLU A 145 0.48 -3.97 -22.90
C GLU A 145 1.91 -4.41 -22.55
N VAL A 146 2.16 -4.81 -21.30
CA VAL A 146 3.48 -5.31 -20.87
C VAL A 146 3.86 -6.60 -21.61
N ILE A 147 2.92 -7.54 -21.75
CA ILE A 147 3.13 -8.81 -22.46
C ILE A 147 3.50 -8.54 -23.92
N ASP A 148 2.73 -7.67 -24.60
CA ASP A 148 2.96 -7.28 -25.98
C ASP A 148 4.33 -6.60 -26.16
N GLN A 149 4.65 -5.62 -25.30
CA GLN A 149 5.94 -4.91 -25.35
C GLN A 149 7.14 -5.82 -25.04
N ALA A 150 6.95 -6.84 -24.20
CA ALA A 150 7.98 -7.80 -23.85
C ALA A 150 8.14 -8.93 -24.89
N ASN A 151 7.28 -9.00 -25.91
CA ASN A 151 7.19 -10.11 -26.87
C ASN A 151 7.04 -11.49 -26.19
N ILE A 152 6.36 -11.53 -25.04
CA ILE A 152 6.07 -12.78 -24.33
C ILE A 152 4.85 -13.41 -25.02
N LYS A 153 5.04 -14.58 -25.64
CA LYS A 153 3.98 -15.33 -26.33
C LYS A 153 3.24 -16.29 -25.41
#